data_AF-A0A5B7XVA7-F1
#
_entry.id   AF-A0A5B7XVA7-F1
#
_cell.length_a   1.000
_cell.length_b   1.000
_cell.length_c   1.000
_cell.angle_alpha   90.00
_cell.angle_beta   90.00
_cell.angle_gamma   90.00
#
_symmetry.space_group_name_H-M   'P 1'
#
loop_
_entity.id
_entity.type
_entity.pdbx_description
1 polymer ?
#
loop_
_entity_poly.entity_id
_entity_poly.type
_entity_poly.pdbx_seq_one_letter_code
_entity_poly.pdbx_strand_id
1 'polypeptide(L)'
;MLRNNWRVDIEINRKVINGAVRFGKKIYAAYMSDGRRLMMHDWSWTRLIMASDGNFYFKYLDKIYYAKEPEGKDLTKAEIWALENNLDLSVPHVQQMYFLLCKNKSFHQYLQKYMDRLINLLSQIEPEEQEIKNAMREMFKEIRALHNKIADEILIE
;
A
#
# COMPACT_ATOMS: atom_id res chain seq x y z
N MET A 1 31.00 -25.99 -21.23
CA MET A 1 30.25 -25.63 -22.45
C MET A 1 29.00 -26.49 -22.51
N LEU A 2 27.82 -25.91 -22.25
CA LEU A 2 26.55 -26.60 -22.46
C LEU A 2 25.87 -26.00 -23.69
N ARG A 3 25.32 -26.91 -24.49
CA ARG A 3 24.90 -26.75 -25.88
C ARG A 3 23.65 -25.88 -26.01
N ASN A 4 23.58 -25.17 -27.14
CA ASN A 4 22.39 -24.53 -27.69
C ASN A 4 21.21 -25.52 -27.75
N ASN A 5 20.19 -25.29 -26.93
CA ASN A 5 18.83 -25.75 -27.16
C ASN A 5 17.93 -24.51 -27.03
N TRP A 6 17.26 -24.14 -28.12
CA TRP A 6 16.35 -23.00 -28.16
C TRP A 6 15.16 -23.25 -27.24
N ARG A 7 15.30 -22.82 -25.99
CA ARG A 7 14.22 -22.71 -25.02
C ARG A 7 13.83 -21.23 -25.02
N VAL A 8 12.73 -20.92 -25.71
CA VAL A 8 12.27 -19.53 -25.87
C VAL A 8 11.66 -19.08 -24.56
N ASP A 9 12.44 -18.38 -23.74
CA ASP A 9 11.92 -17.66 -22.60
C ASP A 9 11.21 -16.40 -23.13
N ILE A 10 9.93 -16.25 -22.83
CA ILE A 10 9.13 -15.11 -23.29
C ILE A 10 9.21 -14.01 -22.23
N GLU A 11 9.84 -12.90 -22.57
CA GLU A 11 9.84 -11.70 -21.74
C GLU A 11 8.63 -10.81 -22.07
N ILE A 12 7.87 -10.42 -21.04
CA ILE A 12 6.72 -9.56 -21.21
C ILE A 12 6.82 -8.35 -20.27
N ASN A 13 6.81 -7.15 -20.85
CA ASN A 13 6.79 -5.90 -20.08
C ASN A 13 5.50 -5.81 -19.26
N ARG A 14 5.65 -5.47 -17.98
CA ARG A 14 4.55 -5.35 -17.03
C ARG A 14 4.77 -4.16 -16.11
N LYS A 15 3.68 -3.49 -15.76
CA LYS A 15 3.67 -2.45 -14.74
C LYS A 15 3.55 -3.12 -13.37
N VAL A 16 4.39 -2.72 -12.44
CA VAL A 16 4.31 -3.12 -11.03
C VAL A 16 3.23 -2.29 -10.37
N ILE A 17 2.30 -2.96 -9.69
CA ILE A 17 1.23 -2.36 -8.89
C ILE A 17 1.27 -3.06 -7.53
N ASN A 18 1.48 -2.29 -6.46
CA ASN A 18 1.61 -2.78 -5.09
C ASN A 18 2.70 -3.86 -4.91
N GLY A 19 3.87 -3.63 -5.50
CA GLY A 19 5.00 -4.57 -5.47
C GLY A 19 4.72 -5.91 -6.16
N ALA A 20 3.64 -6.02 -6.93
CA ALA A 20 3.25 -7.22 -7.66
C ALA A 20 2.84 -6.90 -9.11
N VAL A 21 2.64 -7.94 -9.92
CA VAL A 21 2.26 -7.84 -11.32
C VAL A 21 1.09 -8.77 -11.60
N ARG A 22 0.04 -8.26 -12.26
CA ARG A 22 -1.05 -9.10 -12.76
C ARG A 22 -0.65 -9.75 -14.09
N PHE A 23 -0.88 -11.06 -14.17
CA PHE A 23 -0.79 -11.83 -15.40
C PHE A 23 -1.96 -12.79 -15.50
N GLY A 24 -2.84 -12.55 -16.48
CA GLY A 24 -4.13 -13.25 -16.55
C GLY A 24 -5.01 -12.94 -15.33
N LYS A 25 -5.49 -14.00 -14.67
CA LYS A 25 -6.32 -13.91 -13.45
C LYS A 25 -5.51 -13.96 -12.15
N LYS A 26 -4.18 -13.99 -12.25
CA LYS A 26 -3.28 -14.20 -11.11
C LYS A 26 -2.43 -12.97 -10.85
N ILE A 27 -1.98 -12.82 -9.61
CA ILE A 27 -1.07 -11.76 -9.16
C ILE A 27 0.25 -12.42 -8.76
N TYR A 28 1.35 -11.94 -9.31
CA TYR A 28 2.68 -12.46 -9.05
C TYR A 28 3.54 -11.42 -8.33
N ALA A 29 4.17 -11.82 -7.23
CA ALA A 29 5.16 -11.02 -6.51
C ALA A 29 6.57 -11.59 -6.72
N ALA A 30 7.58 -10.74 -6.58
CA ALA A 30 8.98 -11.14 -6.69
C ALA A 30 9.47 -11.77 -5.38
N TYR A 31 10.25 -12.85 -5.49
CA TYR A 31 10.86 -13.54 -4.36
C TYR A 31 12.35 -13.76 -4.58
N MET A 32 13.12 -13.52 -3.53
CA MET A 32 14.54 -13.91 -3.45
C MET A 32 14.68 -15.43 -3.42
N SER A 33 15.88 -15.93 -3.69
CA SER A 33 16.17 -17.37 -3.68
C SER A 33 15.96 -18.03 -2.31
N ASP A 34 16.05 -17.25 -1.22
CA ASP A 34 15.77 -17.68 0.15
C ASP A 34 14.27 -17.68 0.51
N GLY A 35 13.39 -17.36 -0.45
CA GLY A 35 11.94 -17.37 -0.28
C GLY A 35 11.36 -16.10 0.34
N ARG A 36 12.16 -15.06 0.61
CA ARG A 36 11.63 -13.76 1.07
C ARG A 36 11.03 -12.96 -0.10
N ARG A 37 9.84 -12.37 0.11
CA ARG A 37 9.22 -11.43 -0.84
C ARG A 37 10.10 -10.19 -1.00
N LEU A 38 10.36 -9.83 -2.24
CA LEU A 38 10.94 -8.55 -2.64
C LEU A 38 9.81 -7.57 -2.95
N MET A 39 9.77 -6.45 -2.24
CA MET A 39 8.86 -5.36 -2.57
C MET A 39 9.43 -4.56 -3.75
N MET A 40 8.91 -4.82 -4.95
CA MET A 40 9.22 -4.00 -6.12
C MET A 40 8.61 -2.60 -5.97
N HIS A 41 9.26 -1.58 -6.52
CA HIS A 41 8.74 -0.21 -6.50
C HIS A 41 7.42 -0.10 -7.28
N ASP A 42 6.42 0.52 -6.66
CA ASP A 42 5.12 0.77 -7.29
C ASP A 42 5.25 1.66 -8.52
N TRP A 43 4.40 1.39 -9.51
CA TRP A 43 4.34 2.07 -10.80
C TRP A 43 5.59 1.94 -11.67
N SER A 44 6.60 1.19 -11.23
CA SER A 44 7.77 0.86 -12.04
C SER A 44 7.44 -0.17 -13.10
N TRP A 45 8.30 -0.24 -14.13
CA TRP A 45 8.22 -1.27 -15.15
C TRP A 45 9.16 -2.43 -14.81
N THR A 46 8.67 -3.65 -15.02
CA THR A 46 9.44 -4.89 -14.87
C THR A 46 9.17 -5.82 -16.05
N ARG A 47 9.97 -6.86 -16.20
CA ARG A 47 9.71 -7.92 -17.18
C ARG A 47 9.34 -9.21 -16.47
N LEU A 48 8.18 -9.74 -16.80
CA LEU A 48 7.78 -11.10 -16.44
C LEU A 48 8.31 -12.06 -17.49
N ILE A 49 9.15 -13.00 -17.08
CA ILE A 49 9.74 -14.04 -17.91
C ILE A 49 8.93 -15.31 -17.71
N MET A 50 8.36 -15.83 -18.79
CA MET A 50 7.83 -17.19 -18.84
C MET A 50 8.97 -18.09 -19.28
N ALA A 51 9.59 -18.77 -18.32
CA ALA A 51 10.73 -19.59 -18.61
C ALA A 51 10.31 -20.97 -19.11
N SER A 52 11.15 -21.51 -19.96
CA SER A 52 11.05 -22.85 -20.53
C SER A 52 11.09 -24.01 -19.53
N ASP A 53 11.48 -23.76 -18.28
CA ASP A 53 11.38 -24.70 -17.17
C ASP A 53 9.95 -24.78 -16.59
N GLY A 54 9.02 -23.98 -17.11
CA GLY A 54 7.63 -23.89 -16.65
C GLY A 54 7.42 -22.91 -15.50
N ASN A 55 8.47 -22.24 -15.03
CA ASN A 55 8.40 -21.25 -13.97
C ASN A 55 8.26 -19.84 -14.52
N PHE A 56 7.81 -18.94 -13.65
CA PHE A 56 7.80 -17.51 -13.91
C PHE A 56 8.91 -16.83 -13.12
N TYR A 57 9.53 -15.83 -13.73
CA TYR A 57 10.55 -15.00 -13.11
C TYR A 57 10.31 -13.52 -13.38
N PHE A 58 10.77 -12.65 -12.50
CA PHE A 58 10.87 -11.22 -12.77
C PHE A 58 12.31 -10.84 -13.09
N LYS A 59 12.52 -10.09 -14.17
CA LYS A 59 13.73 -9.30 -14.37
C LYS A 59 13.46 -7.87 -13.91
N TYR A 60 14.04 -7.52 -12.77
CA TYR A 60 13.83 -6.25 -12.08
C TYR A 60 15.17 -5.68 -11.59
N LEU A 61 15.46 -4.43 -11.90
CA LEU A 61 16.76 -3.78 -11.60
C LEU A 61 17.95 -4.67 -12.03
N ASP A 62 17.88 -5.20 -13.25
CA ASP A 62 18.86 -6.11 -13.86
C ASP A 62 19.15 -7.42 -13.11
N LYS A 63 18.29 -7.79 -12.16
CA LYS A 63 18.35 -9.06 -11.43
C LYS A 63 17.14 -9.92 -11.71
N ILE A 64 17.32 -11.24 -11.58
CA ILE A 64 16.25 -12.22 -11.77
C ILE A 64 15.75 -12.69 -10.40
N TYR A 65 14.43 -12.69 -10.24
CA TYR A 65 13.72 -13.13 -9.03
C TYR A 65 12.65 -14.15 -9.39
N TYR A 66 12.30 -15.04 -8.48
CA TYR A 66 11.15 -15.92 -8.68
C TYR A 66 9.85 -15.11 -8.70
N ALA A 67 8.92 -15.44 -9.59
CA ALA A 67 7.60 -14.85 -9.62
C ALA A 67 6.58 -15.88 -9.13
N LYS A 68 5.93 -15.61 -7.99
CA LYS A 68 4.96 -16.51 -7.37
C LYS A 68 3.74 -15.74 -6.88
N GLU A 69 2.60 -16.41 -6.78
CA GLU A 69 1.43 -15.84 -6.11
C GLU A 69 1.76 -15.65 -4.62
N PRO A 70 1.54 -14.45 -4.04
CA PRO A 70 1.72 -14.24 -2.62
C PRO A 70 0.66 -14.98 -1.82
N GLU A 71 1.06 -15.65 -0.74
CA GLU A 71 0.17 -16.44 0.10
C GLU A 71 0.35 -16.11 1.59
N GLY A 72 -0.75 -16.20 2.35
CA GLY A 72 -0.75 -16.07 3.81
C GLY A 72 -0.02 -14.82 4.30
N LYS A 73 1.08 -15.03 5.02
CA LYS A 73 1.89 -13.97 5.65
C LYS A 73 2.59 -13.04 4.66
N ASP A 74 2.69 -13.43 3.39
CA ASP A 74 3.36 -12.65 2.37
C ASP A 74 2.46 -11.56 1.78
N LEU A 75 1.15 -11.60 2.06
CA LEU A 75 0.20 -10.57 1.65
C LEU A 75 0.36 -9.30 2.50
N THR A 76 0.34 -8.15 1.85
CA THR A 76 0.24 -6.84 2.49
C THR A 76 -1.14 -6.68 3.13
N LYS A 77 -1.26 -5.79 4.14
CA LYS A 77 -2.55 -5.52 4.79
C LYS A 77 -3.62 -5.01 3.81
N ALA A 78 -3.21 -4.28 2.77
CA ALA A 78 -4.11 -3.82 1.71
C ALA A 78 -4.61 -4.98 0.85
N GLU A 79 -3.72 -5.94 0.52
CA GLU A 79 -4.08 -7.17 -0.19
C GLU A 79 -5.05 -8.03 0.62
N ILE A 80 -4.79 -8.21 1.92
CA ILE A 80 -5.70 -8.92 2.84
C ILE A 80 -7.06 -8.23 2.88
N TRP A 81 -7.09 -6.92 3.11
CA TRP A 81 -8.34 -6.15 3.16
C TRP A 81 -9.14 -6.24 1.86
N ALA A 82 -8.49 -6.15 0.71
CA ALA A 82 -9.18 -6.27 -0.57
C ALA A 82 -9.78 -7.66 -0.77
N LEU A 83 -9.06 -8.72 -0.42
CA LEU A 83 -9.55 -10.10 -0.49
C LEU A 83 -10.75 -10.32 0.45
N GLU A 84 -10.67 -9.85 1.69
CA GLU A 84 -11.78 -9.91 2.66
C GLU A 84 -13.05 -9.19 2.17
N ASN A 85 -12.90 -8.18 1.30
CA ASN A 85 -13.99 -7.38 0.75
C ASN A 85 -14.36 -7.73 -0.70
N ASN A 86 -13.83 -8.83 -1.26
CA ASN A 86 -14.04 -9.24 -2.65
C ASN A 86 -13.71 -8.15 -3.70
N LEU A 87 -12.67 -7.36 -3.46
CA LEU A 87 -12.24 -6.26 -4.34
C LEU A 87 -11.11 -6.71 -5.30
N ASP A 88 -11.16 -6.21 -6.55
CA ASP A 88 -10.13 -6.51 -7.54
C ASP A 88 -8.83 -5.72 -7.24
N LEU A 89 -7.81 -6.42 -6.75
CA LEU A 89 -6.51 -5.87 -6.39
C LEU A 89 -5.72 -5.25 -7.54
N SER A 90 -6.10 -5.52 -8.78
CA SER A 90 -5.48 -4.88 -9.94
C SER A 90 -5.99 -3.47 -10.21
N VAL A 91 -7.10 -3.08 -9.57
CA VAL A 91 -7.64 -1.72 -9.65
C VAL A 91 -6.83 -0.85 -8.69
N PRO A 92 -6.04 0.12 -9.16
CA PRO A 92 -5.17 0.94 -8.30
C PRO A 92 -5.93 1.64 -7.16
N HIS A 93 -7.19 2.00 -7.39
CA HIS A 93 -8.06 2.65 -6.42
C HIS A 93 -8.38 1.78 -5.19
N VAL A 94 -8.37 0.45 -5.29
CA VAL A 94 -8.67 -0.44 -4.16
C VAL A 94 -7.65 -0.25 -3.02
N GLN A 95 -6.38 -0.06 -3.36
CA GLN A 95 -5.35 0.21 -2.37
C GLN A 95 -5.46 1.63 -1.80
N GLN A 96 -5.76 2.62 -2.65
CA GLN A 96 -6.01 3.99 -2.19
C GLN A 96 -7.16 4.03 -1.19
N MET A 97 -8.23 3.26 -1.43
CA MET A 97 -9.34 3.10 -0.49
C MET A 97 -8.90 2.51 0.86
N TYR A 98 -8.10 1.45 0.87
CA TYR A 98 -7.56 0.90 2.12
C TYR A 98 -6.73 1.93 2.89
N PHE A 99 -5.85 2.63 2.18
CA PHE A 99 -5.01 3.68 2.76
C PHE A 99 -5.86 4.80 3.37
N LEU A 100 -6.83 5.32 2.62
CA LEU A 100 -7.76 6.36 3.10
C LEU A 100 -8.52 5.87 4.34
N LEU A 101 -8.96 4.62 4.35
CA LEU A 101 -9.66 4.02 5.49
C LEU A 101 -8.76 3.94 6.74
N CYS A 102 -7.50 3.55 6.60
CA CYS A 102 -6.53 3.56 7.70
C CYS A 102 -6.27 4.98 8.23
N LYS A 103 -6.07 5.95 7.33
CA LYS A 103 -5.84 7.35 7.72
C LYS A 103 -7.06 7.96 8.41
N ASN A 104 -8.26 7.64 7.93
CA ASN A 104 -9.49 8.12 8.52
C ASN A 104 -9.70 7.55 9.94
N LYS A 105 -9.39 6.26 10.16
CA LYS A 105 -9.41 5.67 11.50
C LYS A 105 -8.42 6.34 12.44
N SER A 106 -7.18 6.53 12.01
CA SER A 106 -6.16 7.23 12.81
C SER A 106 -6.56 8.68 13.09
N PHE A 107 -7.17 9.36 12.12
CA PHE A 107 -7.70 10.71 12.32
C PHE A 107 -8.81 10.73 13.36
N HIS A 108 -9.79 9.83 13.28
CA HIS A 108 -10.87 9.75 14.27
C HIS A 108 -10.32 9.53 15.68
N GLN A 109 -9.36 8.61 15.84
CA GLN A 109 -8.69 8.38 17.14
C GLN A 109 -7.96 9.64 17.63
N TYR A 110 -7.30 10.36 16.73
CA TYR A 110 -6.58 11.58 17.06
C TYR A 110 -7.54 12.70 17.44
N LEU A 111 -8.58 12.95 16.64
CA LEU A 111 -9.62 13.94 16.90
C LEU A 111 -10.33 13.66 18.23
N GLN A 112 -10.65 12.38 18.51
CA GLN A 112 -11.24 11.96 19.77
C GLN A 112 -10.37 12.39 20.96
N LYS A 113 -9.04 12.21 20.89
CA LYS A 113 -8.12 12.66 21.94
C LYS A 113 -8.19 14.17 22.22
N TYR A 114 -8.30 15.00 21.19
CA TYR A 114 -8.44 16.46 21.37
C TYR A 114 -9.81 16.85 21.88
N MET A 115 -10.87 16.17 21.40
CA MET A 115 -12.23 16.34 21.91
C MET A 115 -12.32 15.97 23.39
N ASP A 116 -11.73 14.84 23.80
CA ASP A 116 -11.70 14.41 25.19
C ASP A 116 -10.95 15.42 26.08
N ARG A 117 -9.82 15.97 25.60
CA ARG A 117 -9.11 17.05 26.30
C ARG A 117 -9.97 18.31 26.45
N LEU A 118 -10.68 18.71 25.39
CA LEU A 118 -11.56 19.88 25.42
C LEU A 118 -12.73 19.66 26.38
N ILE A 119 -13.37 18.49 26.33
CA ILE A 119 -14.46 18.09 27.23
C ILE A 119 -13.98 18.13 28.68
N ASN A 120 -12.80 17.58 28.97
CA ASN A 120 -12.21 17.60 30.31
C ASN A 120 -11.96 19.02 30.83
N LEU A 121 -11.46 19.93 29.98
CA LEU A 121 -11.29 21.34 30.35
C LEU A 121 -12.64 22.01 30.61
N LEU A 122 -13.61 21.85 29.70
CA LEU A 122 -14.93 22.45 29.82
C LEU A 122 -15.77 21.89 30.97
N SER A 123 -15.41 20.72 31.52
CA SER A 123 -16.08 20.11 32.67
C SER A 123 -15.56 20.63 34.03
N GLN A 124 -14.54 21.50 34.04
CA GLN A 124 -14.03 22.11 35.26
C GLN A 124 -15.00 23.18 35.79
N ILE A 125 -15.00 23.41 37.10
CA ILE A 125 -15.90 24.39 37.76
C ILE A 125 -15.59 25.82 37.32
N GLU A 126 -14.30 26.13 37.12
CA GLU A 126 -13.81 27.41 36.58
C GLU A 126 -12.67 27.14 35.58
N PRO A 127 -12.99 26.86 34.30
CA PRO A 127 -11.97 26.52 33.33
C PRO A 127 -11.20 27.76 32.87
N GLU A 128 -9.88 27.63 32.73
CA GLU A 128 -9.04 28.73 32.27
C GLU A 128 -9.26 29.01 30.77
N GLU A 129 -9.78 30.20 30.45
CA GLU A 129 -10.15 30.59 29.08
C GLU A 129 -8.98 30.46 28.09
N GLN A 130 -7.75 30.75 28.55
CA GLN A 130 -6.56 30.67 27.72
C GLN A 130 -6.20 29.22 27.38
N GLU A 131 -6.40 28.28 28.30
CA GLU A 131 -6.18 26.85 28.06
C GLU A 131 -7.20 26.29 27.07
N ILE A 132 -8.47 26.69 27.19
CA ILE A 132 -9.52 26.34 26.22
C ILE A 132 -9.14 26.84 24.82
N LYS A 133 -8.76 28.12 24.70
CA LYS A 133 -8.34 28.71 23.41
C LYS A 133 -7.15 27.99 22.81
N ASN A 134 -6.17 27.60 23.62
CA ASN A 134 -5.01 26.84 23.17
C ASN A 134 -5.41 25.44 22.69
N ALA A 135 -6.25 24.72 23.45
CA ALA A 135 -6.74 23.39 23.07
C ALA A 135 -7.54 23.42 21.75
N MET A 136 -8.40 24.44 21.57
CA MET A 136 -9.14 24.63 20.31
C MET A 136 -8.19 24.93 19.13
N ARG A 137 -7.19 25.81 19.32
CA ARG A 137 -6.21 26.13 18.28
C ARG A 137 -5.41 24.91 17.83
N GLU A 138 -4.98 24.07 18.76
CA GLU A 138 -4.28 22.83 18.44
C GLU A 138 -5.17 21.88 17.63
N MET A 139 -6.42 21.68 18.07
CA MET A 139 -7.39 20.85 17.34
C MET A 139 -7.61 21.34 15.91
N PHE A 140 -7.81 22.65 15.71
CA PHE A 140 -8.00 23.22 14.36
C PHE A 140 -6.77 23.14 13.47
N LYS A 141 -5.57 23.28 14.05
CA LYS A 141 -4.30 23.14 13.30
C LYS A 141 -4.16 21.73 12.74
N GLU A 142 -4.49 20.72 13.53
CA GLU A 142 -4.40 19.31 13.12
C GLU A 142 -5.46 18.93 12.08
N ILE A 143 -6.70 19.42 12.24
CA ILE A 143 -7.75 19.25 11.21
C ILE A 143 -7.29 19.82 9.87
N ARG A 144 -6.70 21.02 9.88
CA ARG A 144 -6.19 21.67 8.66
C ARG A 144 -5.01 20.90 8.04
N ALA A 145 -4.08 20.41 8.85
CA ALA A 145 -2.95 19.62 8.38
C ALA A 145 -3.41 18.31 7.71
N LEU A 146 -4.45 17.67 8.25
CA LEU A 146 -5.03 16.49 7.62
C LEU A 146 -5.75 16.82 6.32
N HIS A 147 -6.58 17.88 6.30
CA HIS A 147 -7.30 18.29 5.10
C HIS A 147 -6.33 18.50 3.92
N ASN A 148 -5.20 19.15 4.18
CA ASN A 148 -4.16 19.36 3.18
C ASN A 148 -3.52 18.03 2.73
N LYS A 149 -3.16 17.12 3.64
CA LYS A 149 -2.62 15.80 3.27
C LYS A 149 -3.57 14.98 2.41
N ILE A 150 -4.86 15.01 2.73
CA ILE A 150 -5.89 14.32 1.95
C ILE A 150 -6.01 14.96 0.55
N ALA A 151 -5.99 16.30 0.47
CA ALA A 151 -6.08 17.01 -0.80
C ALA A 151 -4.85 16.76 -1.71
N ASP A 152 -3.65 16.76 -1.14
CA ASP A 152 -2.39 16.52 -1.86
C ASP A 152 -2.30 15.07 -2.39
N GLU A 153 -2.89 14.11 -1.67
CA GLU A 153 -2.81 12.68 -2.01
C GLU A 153 -3.99 12.18 -2.89
N ILE A 154 -5.10 12.93 -2.99
CA ILE A 154 -6.22 12.69 -3.93
C ILE A 154 -5.97 13.43 -5.27
N LEU A 155 -4.72 13.57 -5.70
CA LEU A 155 -4.44 13.92 -7.09
C LEU A 155 -4.86 12.74 -7.98
N ILE A 156 -6.08 12.82 -8.49
CA ILE A 156 -6.59 11.99 -9.57
C ILE A 156 -5.93 12.48 -10.86
N GLU A 157 -4.86 11.80 -11.29
CA GLU A 157 -4.38 11.86 -12.68
C GLU A 157 -5.12 10.83 -13.55
#